data_AF-A0A1X7UP21-F1
#
_entry.id   AF-A0A1X7UP21-F1
#
_cell.length_a   1.000
_cell.length_b   1.000
_cell.length_c   1.000
_cell.angle_alpha   90.00
_cell.angle_beta   90.00
_cell.angle_gamma   90.00
#
_symmetry.space_group_name_H-M   'P 1'
#
loop_
_entity.id
_entity.type
_entity.pdbx_description
1 polymer ?
#
loop_
_entity_poly.entity_id
_entity_poly.type
_entity_poly.pdbx_seq_one_letter_code
_entity_poly.pdbx_strand_id
1 'polypeptide(L)'
;MYVNWLSMLRAGLIALEFYTPETKKWRQAHMQAPYVILHALMDSDTPVFNIESVTGSDGKPDLLIRFDRNKLETIAKPVIREFLNKLQ
;
A
#
# COMPACT_ATOMS: atom_id res chain seq x y z
N MET A 1 13.60 5.30 -8.31
CA MET A 1 12.14 5.49 -8.30
C MET A 1 11.34 4.23 -7.96
N TYR A 2 11.42 3.14 -8.73
CA TYR A 2 10.59 1.93 -8.48
C TYR A 2 10.65 1.40 -7.04
N VAL A 3 11.86 1.25 -6.49
CA VAL A 3 12.03 0.74 -5.11
C VAL A 3 11.37 1.66 -4.08
N ASN A 4 11.35 2.98 -4.30
CA ASN A 4 10.67 3.91 -3.38
C ASN A 4 9.16 3.64 -3.32
N TRP A 5 8.53 3.41 -4.48
CA TRP A 5 7.13 3.04 -4.55
C TRP A 5 6.87 1.67 -3.92
N LEU A 6 7.67 0.65 -4.26
CA LEU A 6 7.52 -0.68 -3.68
C LEU A 6 7.70 -0.66 -2.15
N SER A 7 8.69 0.09 -1.64
CA SER A 7 8.90 0.29 -0.21
C SER A 7 7.72 0.99 0.45
N MET A 8 7.08 1.97 -0.20
CA MET A 8 5.89 2.63 0.31
C MET A 8 4.70 1.66 0.43
N LEU A 9 4.46 0.85 -0.60
CA LEU A 9 3.39 -0.16 -0.56
C LEU A 9 3.64 -1.21 0.54
N ARG A 10 4.90 -1.69 0.66
CA ARG A 10 5.29 -2.60 1.74
C ARG A 10 5.09 -1.96 3.12
N ALA A 11 5.45 -0.68 3.28
CA ALA A 11 5.24 0.05 4.53
C ALA A 11 3.75 0.18 4.87
N GLY A 12 2.88 0.36 3.86
CA GLY A 12 1.43 0.37 4.04
C GLY A 12 0.86 -0.96 4.54
N LEU A 13 1.45 -2.10 4.18
CA LEU A 13 1.06 -3.40 4.75
C LEU A 13 1.56 -3.56 6.20
N ILE A 14 2.82 -3.27 6.46
CA ILE A 14 3.41 -3.34 7.81
C ILE A 14 2.69 -2.39 8.78
N ALA A 15 2.17 -1.28 8.27
CA ALA A 15 1.38 -0.34 9.06
C ALA A 15 0.18 -0.99 9.77
N LEU A 16 -0.40 -2.06 9.23
CA LEU A 16 -1.51 -2.77 9.87
C LEU A 16 -1.17 -3.27 11.29
N GLU A 17 0.11 -3.52 11.60
CA GLU A 17 0.56 -3.82 12.96
C GLU A 17 0.22 -2.72 13.97
N PHE A 18 0.07 -1.48 13.51
CA PHE A 18 -0.22 -0.28 14.31
C PHE A 18 -1.69 0.11 14.33
N TYR A 19 -2.54 -0.63 13.62
CA TYR A 19 -3.99 -0.48 13.69
C TYR A 19 -4.54 -1.36 14.84
N THR A 20 -5.49 -0.84 15.61
CA THR A 20 -6.23 -1.60 16.63
C THR A 20 -7.64 -1.87 16.11
N PRO A 21 -7.98 -3.11 15.70
CA PRO A 21 -9.30 -3.44 15.16
C PRO A 21 -10.45 -3.15 16.12
N GLU A 22 -10.27 -3.40 17.41
CA GLU A 22 -11.31 -3.30 18.44
C GLU A 22 -11.75 -1.85 18.65
N THR A 23 -10.81 -0.92 18.60
CA THR A 23 -11.06 0.52 18.78
C THR A 23 -11.15 1.28 17.47
N LYS A 24 -10.81 0.63 16.35
CA LYS A 24 -10.68 1.21 15.00
C LYS A 24 -9.73 2.40 14.95
N LYS A 25 -8.68 2.39 15.77
CA LYS A 25 -7.72 3.50 15.90
C LYS A 25 -6.33 3.11 15.42
N TRP A 26 -5.67 4.10 14.83
CA TRP A 26 -4.25 4.06 14.52
C TRP A 26 -3.44 4.51 15.73
N ARG A 27 -2.41 3.76 16.08
CA ARG A 27 -1.51 4.08 17.21
C ARG A 27 -0.29 4.92 16.80
N GLN A 28 -0.04 5.07 15.50
CA GLN A 28 1.10 5.81 14.96
C GLN A 28 0.72 6.50 13.65
N ALA A 29 0.85 7.83 13.59
CA ALA A 29 0.40 8.65 12.46
C ALA A 29 1.19 8.41 11.15
N HIS A 30 2.51 8.28 11.24
CA HIS A 30 3.39 7.91 10.12
C HIS A 30 3.21 6.47 9.63
N MET A 31 2.52 5.59 10.35
CA MET A 31 2.12 4.26 9.86
C MET A 31 0.75 4.33 9.20
N GLN A 32 -0.16 5.15 9.73
CA GLN A 32 -1.43 5.43 9.08
C GLN A 32 -1.23 6.04 7.68
N ALA A 33 -0.30 6.97 7.50
CA ALA A 33 -0.10 7.64 6.21
C ALA A 33 0.29 6.68 5.05
N PRO A 34 1.30 5.80 5.17
CA PRO A 34 1.60 4.77 4.17
C PRO A 34 0.43 3.83 3.89
N TYR A 35 -0.36 3.45 4.90
CA TYR A 35 -1.58 2.66 4.70
C TYR A 35 -2.61 3.41 3.85
N VAL A 36 -2.81 4.71 4.10
CA VAL A 36 -3.71 5.54 3.30
C VAL A 36 -3.21 5.66 1.85
N ILE A 37 -1.90 5.80 1.62
CA ILE A 37 -1.32 5.82 0.27
C ILE A 37 -1.53 4.46 -0.44
N LEU A 38 -1.30 3.34 0.26
CA LEU A 38 -1.59 2.00 -0.25
C LEU A 38 -3.06 1.91 -0.67
N HIS A 39 -3.99 2.33 0.20
CA HIS A 39 -5.43 2.27 -0.05
C HIS A 39 -5.85 3.16 -1.23
N ALA A 40 -5.31 4.37 -1.37
CA ALA A 40 -5.59 5.24 -2.51
C ALA A 40 -5.23 4.59 -3.85
N LEU A 41 -4.19 3.74 -3.88
CA LEU A 41 -3.81 2.97 -5.05
C LEU A 41 -4.62 1.67 -5.23
N MET A 42 -5.26 1.16 -4.19
CA MET A 42 -6.24 0.07 -4.31
C MET A 42 -7.54 0.56 -4.95
N ASP A 43 -7.91 1.81 -4.69
CA ASP A 43 -9.13 2.44 -5.23
C ASP A 43 -9.02 2.84 -6.72
N SER A 44 -7.89 2.57 -7.37
CA SER A 44 -7.73 2.86 -8.80
C SER A 44 -8.46 1.85 -9.68
N ASP A 45 -9.18 2.31 -10.71
CA ASP A 45 -9.89 1.45 -11.67
C ASP A 45 -9.00 0.42 -12.37
N THR A 46 -7.72 0.77 -12.57
CA THR A 46 -6.72 -0.11 -13.18
C THR A 46 -5.72 -0.57 -12.11
N PRO A 47 -5.73 -1.85 -11.72
CA PRO A 47 -4.81 -2.35 -10.69
C PRO A 47 -3.35 -2.11 -11.05
N VAL A 48 -2.60 -1.46 -10.16
CA VAL A 48 -1.15 -1.21 -10.32
C VAL A 48 -0.29 -2.15 -9.48
N PHE A 49 -0.87 -2.76 -8.44
CA PHE A 49 -0.25 -3.82 -7.66
C PHE A 49 -1.26 -4.90 -7.29
N ASN A 50 -0.77 -6.05 -6.86
CA ASN A 50 -1.56 -7.11 -6.25
C ASN A 50 -0.92 -7.56 -4.93
N ILE A 51 -1.73 -8.02 -3.99
CA ILE A 51 -1.29 -8.66 -2.75
C ILE A 51 -1.90 -10.05 -2.70
N GLU A 52 -1.07 -11.06 -2.51
CA GLU A 52 -1.49 -12.46 -2.45
C GLU A 52 -1.06 -13.08 -1.14
N SER A 53 -1.95 -13.85 -0.52
CA SER A 53 -1.57 -14.76 0.56
C SER A 53 -0.77 -15.91 -0.02
N VAL A 54 0.40 -16.15 0.55
CA VAL A 54 1.30 -17.24 0.18
C VAL A 54 1.72 -18.01 1.43
N THR A 55 2.40 -19.14 1.25
CA THR A 55 3.04 -19.86 2.34
C THR A 55 4.54 -19.59 2.29
N GLY A 56 5.09 -19.09 3.38
CA GLY A 56 6.52 -18.82 3.52
C GLY A 56 7.33 -20.12 3.43
N SER A 57 8.65 -19.99 3.20
CA SER A 57 9.55 -21.15 3.17
C SER A 57 9.64 -21.88 4.52
N ASP A 58 9.19 -21.24 5.59
CA ASP A 58 9.06 -21.82 6.94
C ASP A 58 7.71 -22.51 7.19
N GLY A 59 6.84 -22.60 6.17
CA GLY A 59 5.53 -23.23 6.25
C GLY A 59 4.43 -22.37 6.88
N LYS A 60 4.70 -21.11 7.21
CA LYS A 60 3.72 -20.20 7.84
C LYS A 60 3.00 -19.31 6.82
N PRO A 61 1.85 -18.72 7.18
CA PRO A 61 1.19 -17.72 6.34
C PRO A 61 2.08 -16.50 6.10
N ASP A 62 2.14 -16.04 4.85
CA ASP A 62 2.90 -14.86 4.43
C ASP A 62 2.14 -14.10 3.32
N LEU A 63 2.62 -12.91 2.95
CA LEU A 63 2.05 -12.06 1.91
C LEU A 63 3.09 -11.72 0.84
N LEU A 64 2.69 -11.81 -0.43
CA LEU A 64 3.48 -11.39 -1.56
C LEU A 64 2.85 -10.17 -2.23
N ILE A 65 3.60 -9.07 -2.29
CA ILE A 65 3.20 -7.87 -3.05
C ILE A 65 3.91 -7.83 -4.41
N ARG A 66 3.13 -7.69 -5.48
CA ARG A 66 3.62 -7.51 -6.85
C ARG A 66 3.22 -6.14 -7.37
N PHE A 67 4.19 -5.27 -7.63
CA PHE A 67 3.98 -3.93 -8.18
C PHE A 67 4.45 -3.85 -9.63
N ASP A 68 3.56 -3.45 -10.54
CA ASP A 68 3.85 -3.32 -11.96
C ASP A 68 4.61 -2.01 -12.25
N ARG A 69 5.89 -2.15 -12.60
CA ARG A 69 6.76 -1.02 -12.94
C ARG A 69 6.23 -0.20 -14.11
N ASN A 70 5.56 -0.83 -15.08
CA ASN A 70 5.12 -0.18 -16.31
C ASN A 70 3.90 0.73 -16.07
N LYS A 71 3.18 0.53 -14.96
CA LYS A 71 2.01 1.32 -14.56
C LYS A 71 2.34 2.47 -13.62
N LEU A 72 3.62 2.63 -13.23
CA LEU A 72 4.04 3.65 -12.27
C LEU A 72 3.74 5.07 -12.78
N GLU A 73 4.21 5.41 -13.97
CA GLU A 73 4.05 6.78 -14.51
C GLU A 73 2.65 7.03 -15.06
N THR A 74 2.01 6.01 -15.64
CA THR A 74 0.76 6.16 -16.38
C THR A 74 -0.49 5.98 -15.53
N ILE A 75 -0.41 5.22 -14.43
CA ILE A 75 -1.56 4.93 -13.56
C ILE A 75 -1.29 5.39 -12.12
N ALA A 76 -0.24 4.87 -11.48
CA ALA A 76 -0.01 5.11 -10.04
C ALA A 76 0.24 6.60 -9.72
N LYS A 77 1.05 7.28 -10.53
CA LYS A 77 1.37 8.70 -10.33
C LYS A 77 0.15 9.62 -10.54
N PRO A 78 -0.68 9.48 -11.59
CA PRO A 78 -1.95 10.20 -11.70
C PRO A 78 -2.89 9.96 -10.51
N VAL A 79 -3.04 8.72 -10.06
CA VAL A 79 -3.90 8.39 -8.89
C VAL A 79 -3.41 9.13 -7.63
N ILE A 80 -2.11 9.09 -7.35
CA ILE A 80 -1.54 9.83 -6.21
C ILE A 80 -1.67 11.35 -6.39
N ARG A 81 -1.55 11.88 -7.61
CA ARG A 81 -1.78 13.32 -7.87
C ARG A 81 -3.21 13.72 -7.50
N GLU A 82 -4.20 12.96 -7.96
CA GLU A 82 -5.61 13.24 -7.63
C GLU A 82 -5.89 13.12 -6.13
N PHE A 83 -5.30 12.12 -5.48
CA PHE A 83 -5.37 11.96 -4.03
C PHE A 83 -4.77 13.16 -3.29
N LEU A 84 -3.56 13.60 -3.66
CA LEU A 84 -2.89 14.74 -3.03
C LEU A 84 -3.65 16.05 -3.24
N ASN A 85 -4.27 16.25 -4.41
CA ASN A 85 -5.12 17.42 -4.67
C ASN A 85 -6.35 17.49 -3.77
N LYS A 86 -6.83 16.38 -3.21
CA LYS A 86 -7.94 16.34 -2.25
C LYS A 86 -7.49 16.60 -0.81
N LEU A 87 -6.20 16.52 -0.52
CA LEU A 87 -5.63 16.76 0.82
C LEU A 87 -5.22 18.21 1.08
N GLN A 88 -5.17 19.03 0.03
CA GLN A 88 -4.88 20.46 0.10
C GLN A 88 -6.18 21.25 0.11
#